data_AF-A0AAC9NUG3-F1
#
_entry.id   AF-A0AAC9NUG3-F1
#
_cell.length_a   1.000
_cell.length_b   1.000
_cell.length_c   1.000
_cell.angle_alpha   90.00
_cell.angle_beta   90.00
_cell.angle_gamma   90.00
#
_symmetry.space_group_name_H-M   'P 1'
#
loop_
_entity.id
_entity.type
_entity.pdbx_description
1 polymer ?
#
loop_
_entity_poly.entity_id
_entity_poly.type
_entity_poly.pdbx_seq_one_letter_code
_entity_poly.pdbx_strand_id
1 'polypeptide(L)'
;MLAQRCFLPYFSTRAVLSSLTFISQPLLTLLLVSLFAFFIFTITFTLTASASETDKSQSHNSLKGNAKKSFDNQLHVDFFGSFRVRYESLHNPIFPTTREQREQNNERISTRVILNTQVSYNNVSATLDLRDSRAFLDDNDPTLKANQVNTLEPVQLFVSYTPTSSSYINAVKVGRMELDYGSRRLLAKTIYRNATNSYDGIVVDATFSNWNISGLYIQPVSRFPNDAESIDSNERAFDKSFSERRMFGAYITSPDNNLKLQSYWLKEDDGQELATTNRDLYTLSIDYTKAFENGWKGNVELVGQTGTARETNAVNDSLDKDVRAYMLFGYLGKKVSANTFVRAEFDYISGDNNASDDTIENFDSLFGVRRFDFGPTDVYQAMPRRNLKTVGLRSISKPSSAHHVLLGYKALWYQKAPVNVDDFIGHQLEARWRYNVQPNLRLAIGGAYLFKGQGFERGDYRDNSAFLFTGAMYSF
;
A
#
# COMPACT_ATOMS: atom_id res chain seq x y z
N MET A 1 49.24 -39.45 -22.17
CA MET A 1 48.07 -39.42 -23.08
C MET A 1 46.98 -38.62 -22.37
N LEU A 2 46.65 -37.45 -22.92
CA LEU A 2 45.63 -36.46 -22.59
C LEU A 2 45.36 -36.05 -21.12
N ALA A 3 45.80 -34.82 -20.80
CA ALA A 3 45.27 -33.95 -19.74
C ALA A 3 44.32 -32.92 -20.36
N GLN A 4 43.13 -32.73 -19.78
CA GLN A 4 42.13 -31.74 -20.19
C GLN A 4 42.44 -30.36 -19.61
N ARG A 5 42.43 -29.34 -20.46
CA ARG A 5 42.59 -27.91 -20.11
C ARG A 5 41.24 -27.25 -19.86
N CYS A 6 41.18 -26.45 -18.79
CA CYS A 6 40.15 -25.46 -18.53
C CYS A 6 40.15 -24.35 -19.59
N PHE A 7 38.97 -23.89 -20.01
CA PHE A 7 38.77 -22.64 -20.74
C PHE A 7 37.79 -21.75 -19.95
N LEU A 8 38.26 -20.58 -19.52
CA LEU A 8 37.43 -19.43 -19.14
C LEU A 8 37.07 -18.63 -20.40
N PRO A 9 35.89 -18.00 -20.51
CA PRO A 9 35.66 -16.94 -21.46
C PRO A 9 36.06 -15.57 -20.89
N TYR A 10 36.78 -14.82 -21.71
CA TYR A 10 37.18 -13.42 -21.55
C TYR A 10 35.95 -12.48 -21.57
N PHE A 11 35.83 -11.60 -20.57
CA PHE A 11 34.96 -10.43 -20.62
C PHE A 11 35.66 -9.29 -21.39
N SER A 12 35.02 -8.79 -22.45
CA SER A 12 35.46 -7.61 -23.22
C SER A 12 34.71 -6.37 -22.73
N THR A 13 35.44 -5.43 -22.13
CA THR A 13 34.96 -4.16 -21.55
C THR A 13 34.91 -3.01 -22.57
N ARG A 14 34.21 -3.19 -23.70
CA ARG A 14 34.13 -2.13 -24.74
C ARG A 14 32.77 -1.84 -25.37
N ALA A 15 31.66 -2.28 -24.79
CA ALA A 15 30.32 -2.06 -25.35
C ALA A 15 29.32 -1.29 -24.45
N VAL A 16 29.80 -0.56 -23.42
CA VAL A 16 28.91 0.15 -22.45
C VAL A 16 29.02 1.68 -22.54
N LEU A 17 29.80 2.23 -23.47
CA LEU A 17 30.10 3.68 -23.50
C LEU A 17 29.60 4.43 -24.75
N SER A 18 28.74 3.85 -25.58
CA SER A 18 28.21 4.51 -26.80
C SER A 18 26.71 4.81 -26.77
N SER A 19 26.03 4.71 -25.63
CA SER A 19 24.57 4.92 -25.51
C SER A 19 24.16 6.14 -24.65
N LEU A 20 25.09 7.03 -24.31
CA LEU A 20 24.83 8.20 -23.44
C LEU A 20 24.62 9.53 -24.18
N THR A 21 24.53 9.54 -25.51
CA THR A 21 24.30 10.76 -26.30
C THR A 21 22.97 10.70 -27.05
N PHE A 22 21.85 10.72 -26.33
CA PHE A 22 20.55 11.16 -26.84
C PHE A 22 19.68 11.63 -25.66
N ILE A 23 20.01 12.79 -25.09
CA ILE A 23 19.09 13.53 -24.23
C ILE A 23 18.23 14.36 -25.18
N SER A 24 17.07 13.82 -25.53
CA SER A 24 16.11 14.46 -26.41
C SER A 24 15.36 15.60 -25.69
N GLN A 25 14.83 16.54 -26.49
CA GLN A 25 14.05 17.71 -26.09
C GLN A 25 12.92 17.54 -25.03
N PRO A 26 12.25 16.39 -24.82
CA PRO A 26 11.22 16.27 -23.79
C PRO A 26 11.68 16.54 -22.35
N LEU A 27 12.97 16.34 -22.02
CA LEU A 27 13.48 16.61 -20.66
C LEU A 27 13.47 18.11 -20.32
N LEU A 28 13.63 18.98 -21.32
CA LEU A 28 13.62 20.44 -21.16
C LEU A 28 12.19 20.97 -20.99
N THR A 29 11.25 20.39 -21.73
CA THR A 29 9.81 20.67 -21.59
C THR A 29 9.27 20.23 -20.22
N LEU A 30 9.76 19.08 -19.71
CA LEU A 30 9.43 18.56 -18.37
C LEU A 30 9.93 19.48 -17.22
N LEU A 31 11.10 20.10 -17.41
CA LEU A 31 11.66 21.05 -16.45
C LEU A 31 10.88 22.38 -16.44
N LEU A 32 10.35 22.79 -17.59
CA LEU A 32 9.56 24.03 -17.74
C LEU A 32 8.15 23.89 -17.15
N VAL A 33 7.49 22.74 -17.31
CA VAL A 33 6.16 22.48 -16.71
C VAL A 33 6.23 22.40 -15.18
N SER A 34 7.31 21.84 -14.64
CA SER A 34 7.54 21.76 -13.18
C SER A 34 7.86 23.11 -12.54
N LEU A 35 8.53 24.02 -13.28
CA LEU A 35 8.72 25.41 -12.85
C LEU A 35 7.43 26.25 -12.91
N PHE A 36 6.52 25.95 -13.84
CA PHE A 36 5.25 26.68 -13.95
C PHE A 36 4.27 26.33 -12.83
N ALA A 37 4.19 25.05 -12.44
CA ALA A 37 3.44 24.61 -11.26
C ALA A 37 3.96 25.25 -9.96
N PHE A 38 5.27 25.52 -9.87
CA PHE A 38 5.90 26.20 -8.75
C PHE A 38 5.50 27.70 -8.67
N PHE A 39 5.32 28.35 -9.82
CA PHE A 39 4.96 29.78 -9.89
C PHE A 39 3.51 30.06 -9.47
N ILE A 40 2.55 29.22 -9.90
CA ILE A 40 1.14 29.35 -9.51
C ILE A 40 0.95 29.08 -8.00
N PHE A 41 1.72 28.13 -7.44
CA PHE A 41 1.67 27.80 -6.02
C PHE A 41 2.18 28.93 -5.12
N THR A 42 3.16 29.70 -5.61
CA THR A 42 3.77 30.80 -4.84
C THR A 42 2.86 32.04 -4.78
N ILE A 43 2.15 32.37 -5.87
CA ILE A 43 1.28 33.56 -5.95
C ILE A 43 -0.05 33.37 -5.19
N THR A 44 -0.58 32.14 -5.16
CA THR A 44 -1.89 31.89 -4.52
C THR A 44 -1.80 31.87 -2.99
N PHE A 45 -0.64 31.54 -2.41
CA PHE A 45 -0.51 31.39 -0.95
C PHE A 45 0.07 32.61 -0.22
N THR A 46 0.63 33.59 -0.94
CA THR A 46 1.12 34.84 -0.32
C THR A 46 0.00 35.81 0.09
N LEU A 47 -1.26 35.51 -0.21
CA LEU A 47 -2.40 36.40 0.06
C LEU A 47 -3.30 35.99 1.24
N THR A 48 -3.08 34.84 1.90
CA THR A 48 -4.01 34.35 2.94
C THR A 48 -3.36 33.62 4.12
N ALA A 49 -2.27 34.14 4.69
CA ALA A 49 -1.74 33.59 5.94
C ALA A 49 -1.28 34.68 6.91
N SER A 50 -2.24 35.17 7.70
CA SER A 50 -2.02 35.89 8.95
C SER A 50 -2.80 35.16 10.03
N ALA A 51 -2.17 34.25 10.77
CA ALA A 51 -2.55 33.89 12.15
C ALA A 51 -1.54 32.92 12.78
N SER A 52 -0.94 33.42 13.86
CA SER A 52 -0.31 32.77 15.03
C SER A 52 0.29 31.36 14.91
N GLU A 53 1.62 31.33 15.05
CA GLU A 53 2.45 30.17 15.34
C GLU A 53 2.13 29.54 16.70
N THR A 54 2.00 28.22 16.74
CA THR A 54 2.36 27.44 17.93
C THR A 54 2.97 26.11 17.51
N ASP A 55 4.21 25.91 17.97
CA ASP A 55 5.17 24.89 17.60
C ASP A 55 4.75 23.46 18.03
N LYS A 56 4.51 22.56 17.08
CA LYS A 56 4.59 21.09 17.27
C LYS A 56 5.02 20.39 15.98
N SER A 57 6.34 20.25 15.80
CA SER A 57 6.93 19.27 14.89
C SER A 57 6.77 17.85 15.46
N GLN A 58 5.90 17.00 14.89
CA GLN A 58 5.96 15.55 15.07
C GLN A 58 5.68 14.77 13.78
N SER A 59 6.52 13.77 13.55
CA SER A 59 6.51 12.90 12.39
C SER A 59 5.21 12.11 12.27
N HIS A 60 4.42 12.43 11.24
CA HIS A 60 3.21 11.70 10.85
C HIS A 60 3.54 10.29 10.35
N ASN A 61 3.53 9.33 11.28
CA ASN A 61 3.21 7.92 11.04
C ASN A 61 2.94 7.26 12.41
N SER A 62 1.76 6.68 12.53
CA SER A 62 1.18 6.05 13.72
C SER A 62 0.61 7.03 14.76
N LEU A 63 -0.70 6.89 14.99
CA LEU A 63 -1.35 7.16 16.27
C LEU A 63 -0.79 6.17 17.33
N LYS A 64 0.52 6.28 17.62
CA LYS A 64 1.19 5.66 18.76
C LYS A 64 1.98 6.74 19.49
N GLY A 65 1.29 7.79 19.89
CA GLY A 65 1.69 8.61 21.01
C GLY A 65 0.81 8.23 22.18
N ASN A 66 1.37 7.59 23.21
CA ASN A 66 0.79 7.58 24.54
C ASN A 66 0.83 9.02 25.07
N ALA A 67 -0.01 9.92 24.52
CA ALA A 67 -0.43 11.06 25.29
C ALA A 67 -1.13 10.47 26.51
N LYS A 68 -0.64 10.80 27.72
CA LYS A 68 -1.37 10.52 28.96
C LYS A 68 -2.78 11.05 28.73
N LYS A 69 -3.77 10.16 28.55
CA LYS A 69 -5.18 10.54 28.53
C LYS A 69 -5.50 11.05 29.92
N SER A 70 -5.41 12.37 30.09
CA SER A 70 -6.01 13.04 31.22
C SER A 70 -7.51 12.91 31.03
N PHE A 71 -8.15 12.07 31.83
CA PHE A 71 -9.61 12.05 31.94
C PHE A 71 -10.01 13.28 32.75
N ASP A 72 -10.04 14.44 32.10
CA ASP A 72 -10.56 15.65 32.70
C ASP A 72 -11.99 15.92 32.22
N ASN A 73 -12.70 16.74 32.98
CA ASN A 73 -14.05 17.18 32.64
C ASN A 73 -14.03 18.38 31.66
N GLN A 74 -13.00 18.50 30.82
CA GLN A 74 -12.91 19.53 29.80
C GLN A 74 -13.16 18.94 28.41
N LEU A 75 -13.73 19.76 27.53
CA LEU A 75 -13.92 19.42 26.13
C LEU A 75 -12.63 19.77 25.38
N HIS A 76 -11.98 18.79 24.78
CA HIS A 76 -10.81 18.98 23.91
C HIS A 76 -11.21 18.79 22.46
N VAL A 77 -10.78 19.70 21.59
CA VAL A 77 -11.00 19.64 20.15
C VAL A 77 -9.65 19.75 19.46
N ASP A 78 -9.25 18.68 18.79
CA ASP A 78 -8.07 18.64 17.94
C ASP A 78 -8.48 18.67 16.48
N PHE A 79 -7.78 19.48 15.69
CA PHE A 79 -7.98 19.59 14.26
C PHE A 79 -6.64 19.40 13.55
N PHE A 80 -6.65 18.67 12.45
CA PHE A 80 -5.50 18.47 11.58
C PHE A 80 -5.93 18.41 10.12
N GLY A 81 -5.15 19.01 9.23
CA GLY A 81 -5.37 18.99 7.81
C GLY A 81 -4.14 18.57 7.01
N SER A 82 -4.39 18.06 5.79
CA SER A 82 -3.33 18.00 4.79
C SER A 82 -3.87 18.14 3.38
N PHE A 83 -3.06 18.75 2.52
CA PHE A 83 -3.26 18.77 1.09
C PHE A 83 -2.09 18.10 0.40
N ARG A 84 -2.36 17.19 -0.53
CA ARG A 84 -1.37 16.53 -1.37
C ARG A 84 -1.71 16.74 -2.83
N VAL A 85 -0.71 17.04 -3.63
CA VAL A 85 -0.74 16.93 -5.09
C VAL A 85 0.37 15.98 -5.53
N ARG A 86 0.08 15.12 -6.50
CA ARG A 86 1.08 14.20 -7.07
C ARG A 86 0.84 14.03 -8.56
N TYR A 87 1.89 14.23 -9.34
CA TYR A 87 1.95 13.83 -10.74
C TYR A 87 2.62 12.46 -10.85
N GLU A 88 2.06 11.59 -11.68
CA GLU A 88 2.52 10.24 -11.96
C GLU A 88 2.54 10.01 -13.47
N SER A 89 3.56 9.31 -13.97
CA SER A 89 3.65 8.86 -15.36
C SER A 89 4.13 7.42 -15.40
N LEU A 90 3.47 6.61 -16.24
CA LEU A 90 3.87 5.25 -16.57
C LEU A 90 3.97 5.10 -18.09
N HIS A 91 5.17 4.81 -18.57
CA HIS A 91 5.40 4.35 -19.93
C HIS A 91 5.34 2.83 -19.98
N ASN A 92 4.64 2.28 -20.97
CA ASN A 92 4.37 0.86 -21.19
C ASN A 92 3.75 0.20 -19.96
N PRO A 93 2.40 0.19 -19.83
CA PRO A 93 1.72 -0.43 -18.71
C PRO A 93 2.20 -1.86 -18.40
N ILE A 94 2.15 -2.24 -17.11
CA ILE A 94 2.56 -3.58 -16.69
C ILE A 94 1.52 -4.62 -17.11
N PHE A 95 0.23 -4.26 -17.04
CA PHE A 95 -0.90 -5.15 -17.30
C PHE A 95 -1.91 -4.49 -18.26
N PRO A 96 -1.55 -4.19 -19.52
CA PRO A 96 -2.47 -3.62 -20.48
C PRO A 96 -3.53 -4.66 -20.87
N THR A 97 -4.80 -4.25 -20.98
CA THR A 97 -5.92 -5.16 -21.29
C THR A 97 -6.22 -5.23 -22.79
N THR A 98 -5.68 -4.29 -23.57
CA THR A 98 -5.82 -4.20 -25.02
C THR A 98 -4.47 -4.02 -25.69
N ARG A 99 -4.38 -4.25 -27.00
CA ARG A 99 -3.14 -4.12 -27.76
C ARG A 99 -2.70 -2.66 -27.85
N GLU A 100 -3.67 -1.77 -28.01
CA GLU A 100 -3.51 -0.33 -28.15
C GLU A 100 -2.92 0.31 -26.89
N GLN A 101 -3.15 -0.29 -25.72
CA GLN A 101 -2.65 0.21 -24.42
C GLN A 101 -1.20 -0.17 -24.11
N ARG A 102 -0.55 -1.01 -24.92
CA ARG A 102 0.78 -1.55 -24.59
C ARG A 102 1.91 -0.53 -24.64
N GLU A 103 1.81 0.42 -25.58
CA GLU A 103 2.81 1.46 -25.82
C GLU A 103 2.36 2.83 -25.31
N GLN A 104 1.28 2.87 -24.52
CA GLN A 104 0.73 4.12 -24.01
C GLN A 104 1.55 4.70 -22.86
N ASN A 105 1.42 6.02 -22.72
CA ASN A 105 1.85 6.77 -21.56
C ASN A 105 0.62 7.10 -20.73
N ASN A 106 0.51 6.50 -19.55
CA ASN A 106 -0.52 6.86 -18.59
C ASN A 106 0.04 7.97 -17.72
N GLU A 107 -0.57 9.14 -17.81
CA GLU A 107 -0.27 10.27 -16.94
C GLU A 107 -1.40 10.42 -15.92
N ARG A 108 -1.10 11.07 -14.79
CA ARG A 108 -2.11 11.43 -13.80
C ARG A 108 -1.64 12.53 -12.88
N ILE A 109 -2.51 13.48 -12.59
CA ILE A 109 -2.41 14.37 -11.44
C ILE A 109 -3.46 13.95 -10.42
N SER A 110 -3.03 13.56 -9.23
CA SER A 110 -3.93 13.25 -8.12
C SER A 110 -3.84 14.30 -7.04
N THR A 111 -4.99 14.79 -6.58
CA THR A 111 -5.09 15.63 -5.39
C THR A 111 -5.73 14.87 -4.24
N ARG A 112 -5.34 15.22 -3.02
CA ARG A 112 -5.99 14.74 -1.80
C ARG A 112 -6.01 15.80 -0.72
N VAL A 113 -7.22 16.16 -0.28
CA VAL A 113 -7.44 16.93 0.95
C VAL A 113 -7.86 15.96 2.04
N ILE A 114 -7.31 16.13 3.25
CA ILE A 114 -7.71 15.43 4.46
C ILE A 114 -8.04 16.49 5.50
N LEU A 115 -9.21 16.38 6.13
CA LEU A 115 -9.63 17.16 7.27
C LEU A 115 -9.99 16.19 8.39
N ASN A 116 -9.20 16.20 9.46
CA ASN A 116 -9.40 15.36 10.62
C ASN A 116 -9.81 16.23 11.81
N THR A 117 -10.84 15.79 12.53
CA THR A 117 -11.33 16.42 13.75
C THR A 117 -11.54 15.35 14.79
N GLN A 118 -10.99 15.55 15.98
CA GLN A 118 -11.24 14.72 17.14
C GLN A 118 -11.80 15.59 18.26
N VAL A 119 -12.91 15.14 18.83
CA VAL A 119 -13.52 15.75 20.00
C VAL A 119 -13.43 14.75 21.13
N SER A 120 -12.92 15.14 22.30
CA SER A 120 -12.86 14.27 23.47
C SER A 120 -13.36 14.95 24.73
N TYR A 121 -14.04 14.17 25.57
CA TYR A 121 -14.58 14.60 26.84
C TYR A 121 -14.55 13.42 27.81
N ASN A 122 -13.86 13.60 28.93
CA ASN A 122 -13.62 12.53 29.90
C ASN A 122 -13.11 11.26 29.18
N ASN A 123 -13.83 10.14 29.29
CA ASN A 123 -13.42 8.86 28.76
C ASN A 123 -14.09 8.49 27.42
N VAL A 124 -14.66 9.46 26.73
CA VAL A 124 -15.28 9.32 25.41
C VAL A 124 -14.57 10.25 24.41
N SER A 125 -14.40 9.79 23.19
CA SER A 125 -13.95 10.61 22.07
C SER A 125 -14.72 10.27 20.80
N ALA A 126 -14.92 11.25 19.93
CA ALA A 126 -15.48 11.11 18.60
C ALA A 126 -14.45 11.58 17.57
N THR A 127 -14.35 10.87 16.44
CA THR A 127 -13.41 11.19 15.35
C THR A 127 -14.17 11.32 14.04
N LEU A 128 -13.87 12.38 13.29
CA LEU A 128 -14.27 12.61 11.91
C LEU A 128 -13.03 12.81 11.04
N ASP A 129 -12.90 12.05 9.96
CA ASP A 129 -11.86 12.22 8.93
C ASP A 129 -12.57 12.32 7.58
N LEU A 130 -12.64 13.52 7.03
CA LEU A 130 -13.20 13.81 5.72
C LEU A 130 -12.08 13.88 4.70
N ARG A 131 -12.19 13.12 3.61
CA ARG A 131 -11.20 13.13 2.53
C ARG A 131 -11.82 13.43 1.19
N ASP A 132 -11.17 14.29 0.44
CA ASP A 132 -11.49 14.56 -0.96
C ASP A 132 -10.29 14.11 -1.80
N SER A 133 -10.46 13.03 -2.55
CA SER A 133 -9.42 12.42 -3.39
C SER A 133 -9.86 12.47 -4.85
N ARG A 134 -9.13 13.21 -5.69
CA ARG A 134 -9.46 13.44 -7.10
C ARG A 134 -8.31 13.08 -8.02
N ALA A 135 -8.64 12.81 -9.29
CA ALA A 135 -7.69 12.58 -10.37
C ALA A 135 -8.00 13.50 -11.56
N PHE A 136 -6.97 13.86 -12.30
CA PHE A 136 -6.99 14.70 -13.49
C PHE A 136 -5.87 14.25 -14.43
N LEU A 137 -5.89 14.70 -15.68
CA LEU A 137 -4.91 14.34 -16.71
C LEU A 137 -4.80 12.81 -16.86
N ASP A 138 -5.94 12.15 -16.84
CA ASP A 138 -6.14 10.70 -16.84
C ASP A 138 -6.81 10.20 -18.13
N ASP A 139 -6.75 11.01 -19.19
CA ASP A 139 -7.27 10.68 -20.52
C ASP A 139 -6.82 9.27 -20.94
N ASN A 140 -7.80 8.38 -21.11
CA ASN A 140 -7.60 6.97 -21.48
C ASN A 140 -6.83 6.11 -20.46
N ASP A 141 -6.87 6.43 -19.16
CA ASP A 141 -6.25 5.59 -18.13
C ASP A 141 -7.19 4.44 -17.69
N PRO A 142 -7.06 3.20 -18.23
CA PRO A 142 -7.94 2.08 -17.88
C PRO A 142 -7.79 1.61 -16.43
N THR A 143 -6.83 2.19 -15.70
CA THR A 143 -6.46 1.83 -14.34
C THR A 143 -7.13 2.77 -13.33
N LEU A 144 -7.78 3.85 -13.80
CA LEU A 144 -8.57 4.76 -12.98
C LEU A 144 -9.80 4.03 -12.44
N LYS A 145 -9.94 4.02 -11.11
CA LYS A 145 -11.05 3.41 -10.39
C LYS A 145 -11.39 4.28 -9.17
N ALA A 146 -12.44 3.90 -8.44
CA ALA A 146 -12.77 4.41 -7.10
C ALA A 146 -11.60 4.26 -6.09
N ASN A 147 -10.58 3.49 -6.47
CA ASN A 147 -9.35 3.38 -5.72
C ASN A 147 -8.48 4.65 -5.74
N GLN A 148 -8.66 5.52 -6.73
CA GLN A 148 -7.95 6.78 -6.88
C GLN A 148 -8.85 8.01 -6.78
N VAL A 149 -10.13 7.87 -7.10
CA VAL A 149 -11.14 8.91 -6.96
C VAL A 149 -12.11 8.51 -5.85
N ASN A 150 -12.24 9.37 -4.84
CA ASN A 150 -13.23 9.24 -3.77
C ASN A 150 -13.43 10.63 -3.16
N THR A 151 -14.48 11.32 -3.62
CA THR A 151 -14.66 12.75 -3.37
C THR A 151 -15.51 13.00 -2.13
N LEU A 152 -15.04 13.91 -1.27
CA LEU A 152 -15.75 14.36 -0.07
C LEU A 152 -16.40 13.22 0.76
N GLU A 153 -15.58 12.25 1.17
CA GLU A 153 -15.99 11.02 1.85
C GLU A 153 -15.51 10.98 3.31
N PRO A 154 -16.42 10.75 4.28
CA PRO A 154 -16.06 10.54 5.68
C PRO A 154 -15.44 9.15 5.90
N VAL A 155 -14.15 9.02 5.59
CA VAL A 155 -13.42 7.74 5.70
C VAL A 155 -13.21 7.28 7.15
N GLN A 156 -13.37 8.18 8.12
CA GLN A 156 -13.54 7.82 9.53
C GLN A 156 -14.69 8.63 10.14
N LEU A 157 -15.57 7.94 10.85
CA LEU A 157 -16.66 8.50 11.64
C LEU A 157 -16.99 7.49 12.75
N PHE A 158 -16.34 7.63 13.91
CA PHE A 158 -16.51 6.67 15.00
C PHE A 158 -16.42 7.31 16.37
N VAL A 159 -17.02 6.65 17.36
CA VAL A 159 -16.90 6.96 18.78
C VAL A 159 -16.00 5.94 19.45
N SER A 160 -15.16 6.38 20.37
CA SER A 160 -14.33 5.53 21.22
C SER A 160 -14.62 5.81 22.69
N TYR A 161 -14.87 4.74 23.44
CA TYR A 161 -15.04 4.73 24.89
C TYR A 161 -13.84 4.03 25.54
N THR A 162 -13.25 4.64 26.55
CA THR A 162 -12.18 4.04 27.37
C THR A 162 -12.71 3.74 28.78
N PRO A 163 -12.98 2.47 29.13
CA PRO A 163 -13.47 2.13 30.46
C PRO A 163 -12.45 2.49 31.56
N THR A 164 -12.87 3.21 32.60
CA THR A 164 -11.99 3.59 33.72
C THR A 164 -11.91 2.52 34.81
N SER A 165 -12.91 1.62 34.88
CA SER A 165 -13.00 0.54 35.86
C SER A 165 -12.49 -0.81 35.36
N SER A 166 -12.10 -0.93 34.09
CA SER A 166 -11.58 -2.19 33.54
C SER A 166 -10.07 -2.24 33.64
N SER A 167 -9.53 -3.35 34.15
CA SER A 167 -8.08 -3.63 34.12
C SER A 167 -7.61 -4.24 32.81
N TYR A 168 -8.53 -4.62 31.92
CA TYR A 168 -8.22 -5.37 30.69
C TYR A 168 -8.62 -4.63 29.42
N ILE A 169 -9.80 -3.98 29.40
CA ILE A 169 -10.30 -3.31 28.19
C ILE A 169 -9.78 -1.87 28.18
N ASN A 170 -9.00 -1.54 27.15
CA ASN A 170 -8.39 -0.22 26.94
C ASN A 170 -9.32 0.72 26.17
N ALA A 171 -10.04 0.20 25.17
CA ALA A 171 -10.98 0.98 24.38
C ALA A 171 -12.00 0.09 23.66
N VAL A 172 -13.22 0.61 23.51
CA VAL A 172 -14.23 0.10 22.58
C VAL A 172 -14.48 1.19 21.56
N LYS A 173 -14.40 0.86 20.27
CA LYS A 173 -14.60 1.77 19.13
C LYS A 173 -15.75 1.27 18.30
N VAL A 174 -16.66 2.16 17.90
CA VAL A 174 -17.83 1.83 17.08
C VAL A 174 -18.02 2.88 16.01
N GLY A 175 -18.14 2.45 14.75
CA GLY A 175 -18.38 3.31 13.58
C GLY A 175 -17.46 2.98 12.41
N ARG A 176 -17.27 3.95 11.52
CA ARG A 176 -16.37 3.88 10.36
C ARG A 176 -14.95 4.21 10.78
N MET A 177 -14.00 3.34 10.51
CA MET A 177 -12.61 3.52 10.93
C MET A 177 -11.58 3.01 9.91
N GLU A 178 -10.40 3.60 9.92
CA GLU A 178 -9.24 3.05 9.24
C GLU A 178 -8.46 2.14 10.19
N LEU A 179 -8.13 0.92 9.76
CA LEU A 179 -7.35 -0.03 10.55
C LEU A 179 -5.98 -0.29 9.92
N ASP A 180 -4.94 -0.42 10.74
CA ASP A 180 -3.56 -0.63 10.28
C ASP A 180 -2.84 -1.58 11.24
N TYR A 181 -2.86 -2.88 10.95
CA TYR A 181 -2.37 -3.94 11.83
C TYR A 181 -1.21 -4.74 11.24
N GLY A 182 -0.40 -5.30 12.14
CA GLY A 182 0.71 -6.20 11.80
C GLY A 182 1.72 -5.60 10.82
N SER A 183 2.16 -6.44 9.89
CA SER A 183 3.00 -6.08 8.75
C SER A 183 2.29 -5.24 7.68
N ARG A 184 0.97 -5.02 7.83
CA ARG A 184 0.07 -4.37 6.86
C ARG A 184 -0.26 -5.19 5.61
N ARG A 185 0.07 -6.49 5.61
CA ARG A 185 -0.14 -7.40 4.47
C ARG A 185 -1.50 -8.08 4.43
N LEU A 186 -2.26 -8.03 5.52
CA LEU A 186 -3.62 -8.60 5.64
C LEU A 186 -4.70 -7.54 5.89
N LEU A 187 -4.44 -6.59 6.79
CA LEU A 187 -5.41 -5.53 7.11
C LEU A 187 -4.69 -4.20 7.28
N ALA A 188 -4.91 -3.28 6.33
CA ALA A 188 -4.27 -1.98 6.40
C ALA A 188 -5.02 -0.87 5.66
N LYS A 189 -4.91 0.32 6.22
CA LYS A 189 -5.20 1.56 5.52
C LYS A 189 -4.15 1.87 4.47
N THR A 190 -4.56 2.64 3.48
CA THR A 190 -3.69 3.00 2.36
C THR A 190 -3.05 4.37 2.60
N ILE A 191 -1.72 4.46 2.44
CA ILE A 191 -0.98 5.74 2.58
C ILE A 191 -0.61 6.31 1.20
N TYR A 192 -0.13 5.44 0.30
CA TYR A 192 0.39 5.85 -1.01
C TYR A 192 -0.75 6.15 -1.99
N ARG A 193 -1.66 5.19 -2.18
CA ARG A 193 -2.82 5.35 -3.04
C ARG A 193 -3.75 6.45 -2.56
N ASN A 194 -4.44 7.08 -3.52
CA ASN A 194 -5.18 8.32 -3.28
C ASN A 194 -6.37 8.11 -2.35
N ALA A 195 -7.28 7.19 -2.66
CA ALA A 195 -8.34 6.79 -1.74
C ALA A 195 -7.85 5.74 -0.71
N THR A 196 -8.45 5.72 0.47
CA THR A 196 -8.09 4.79 1.56
C THR A 196 -9.10 3.67 1.75
N ASN A 197 -8.71 2.62 2.49
CA ASN A 197 -9.63 1.59 3.00
C ASN A 197 -10.22 2.05 4.33
N SER A 198 -11.53 1.92 4.46
CA SER A 198 -12.29 2.12 5.70
C SER A 198 -13.14 0.88 6.00
N TYR A 199 -13.54 0.76 7.26
CA TYR A 199 -14.26 -0.39 7.77
C TYR A 199 -15.34 0.09 8.74
N ASP A 200 -16.57 -0.36 8.57
CA ASP A 200 -17.68 -0.07 9.47
C ASP A 200 -17.80 -1.21 10.49
N GLY A 201 -17.81 -0.91 11.79
CA GLY A 201 -18.01 -1.95 12.79
C GLY A 201 -17.49 -1.60 14.17
N ILE A 202 -17.04 -2.64 14.89
CA ILE A 202 -16.61 -2.57 16.28
C ILE A 202 -15.18 -3.09 16.41
N VAL A 203 -14.37 -2.35 17.17
CA VAL A 203 -13.04 -2.78 17.60
C VAL A 203 -12.92 -2.66 19.11
N VAL A 204 -12.40 -3.71 19.75
CA VAL A 204 -12.11 -3.74 21.19
C VAL A 204 -10.62 -3.91 21.38
N ASP A 205 -9.98 -2.89 21.94
CA ASP A 205 -8.57 -2.94 22.33
C ASP A 205 -8.48 -3.36 23.80
N ALA A 206 -7.64 -4.34 24.09
CA ALA A 206 -7.45 -4.90 25.41
C ALA A 206 -5.97 -5.24 25.68
N THR A 207 -5.63 -5.35 26.96
CA THR A 207 -4.34 -5.85 27.41
C THR A 207 -4.56 -7.01 28.39
N PHE A 208 -3.91 -8.15 28.14
CA PHE A 208 -3.97 -9.32 29.00
C PHE A 208 -2.55 -9.86 29.22
N SER A 209 -2.11 -9.99 30.46
CA SER A 209 -0.74 -10.44 30.80
C SER A 209 0.36 -9.69 30.02
N ASN A 210 0.20 -8.37 29.86
CA ASN A 210 1.05 -7.46 29.07
C ASN A 210 1.01 -7.64 27.54
N TRP A 211 0.22 -8.58 27.02
CA TRP A 211 -0.04 -8.71 25.58
C TRP A 211 -1.12 -7.73 25.16
N ASN A 212 -0.93 -7.07 24.02
CA ASN A 212 -1.95 -6.20 23.43
C ASN A 212 -2.79 -7.01 22.45
N ILE A 213 -4.11 -6.86 22.56
CA ILE A 213 -5.10 -7.59 21.75
C ILE A 213 -6.09 -6.57 21.18
N SER A 214 -6.28 -6.59 19.87
CA SER A 214 -7.34 -5.84 19.19
C SER A 214 -8.30 -6.85 18.56
N GLY A 215 -9.46 -7.06 19.19
CA GLY A 215 -10.57 -7.82 18.63
C GLY A 215 -11.41 -6.97 17.68
N LEU A 216 -11.87 -7.53 16.58
CA LEU A 216 -12.63 -6.80 15.57
C LEU A 216 -13.81 -7.60 15.01
N TYR A 217 -14.90 -6.90 14.71
CA TYR A 217 -15.99 -7.33 13.85
C TYR A 217 -16.35 -6.15 12.95
N ILE A 218 -16.07 -6.27 11.66
CA ILE A 218 -16.12 -5.15 10.72
C ILE A 218 -16.66 -5.55 9.35
N GLN A 219 -17.18 -4.56 8.64
CA GLN A 219 -17.58 -4.63 7.25
C GLN A 219 -16.62 -3.76 6.42
N PRO A 220 -15.82 -4.36 5.53
CA PRO A 220 -15.05 -3.61 4.55
C PRO A 220 -15.97 -2.76 3.65
N VAL A 221 -15.70 -1.46 3.65
CA VAL A 221 -16.52 -0.47 2.93
C VAL A 221 -16.20 -0.50 1.43
N SER A 222 -17.24 -0.61 0.60
CA SER A 222 -17.17 -0.46 -0.87
C SER A 222 -17.17 1.02 -1.24
N ARG A 223 -16.30 1.37 -2.20
CA ARG A 223 -16.21 2.75 -2.68
C ARG A 223 -17.16 3.04 -3.83
N PHE A 224 -17.74 4.24 -3.82
CA PHE A 224 -18.60 4.74 -4.90
C PHE A 224 -18.15 6.14 -5.37
N PRO A 225 -18.46 6.53 -6.63
CA PRO A 225 -19.11 5.73 -7.67
C PRO A 225 -18.19 4.59 -8.15
N ASN A 226 -18.76 3.58 -8.82
CA ASN A 226 -18.03 2.41 -9.30
C ASN A 226 -18.10 2.21 -10.82
N ASP A 227 -18.84 3.06 -11.52
CA ASP A 227 -18.86 3.17 -12.98
C ASP A 227 -17.75 4.12 -13.47
N ALA A 228 -17.26 3.87 -14.68
CA ALA A 228 -16.10 4.58 -15.21
C ALA A 228 -16.37 6.07 -15.47
N GLU A 229 -17.56 6.42 -15.98
CA GLU A 229 -17.91 7.80 -16.36
C GLU A 229 -17.98 8.74 -15.15
N SER A 230 -18.65 8.30 -14.09
CA SER A 230 -18.76 9.09 -12.86
C SER A 230 -17.41 9.21 -12.14
N ILE A 231 -16.57 8.16 -12.20
CA ILE A 231 -15.20 8.19 -11.65
C ILE A 231 -14.35 9.22 -12.40
N ASP A 232 -14.37 9.20 -13.74
CA ASP A 232 -13.62 10.11 -14.61
C ASP A 232 -14.05 11.58 -14.37
N SER A 233 -15.35 11.79 -14.19
CA SER A 233 -15.92 13.11 -13.89
C SER A 233 -15.69 13.59 -12.44
N ASN A 234 -14.96 12.82 -11.62
CA ASN A 234 -14.78 13.07 -10.18
C ASN A 234 -16.11 13.30 -9.45
N GLU A 235 -17.14 12.53 -9.82
CA GLU A 235 -18.44 12.62 -9.19
C GLU A 235 -18.41 12.11 -7.75
N ARG A 236 -19.37 12.63 -7.00
CA ARG A 236 -19.53 12.31 -5.60
C ARG A 236 -20.58 11.23 -5.40
N ALA A 237 -20.19 10.17 -4.72
CA ALA A 237 -21.10 9.24 -4.08
C ALA A 237 -20.55 8.81 -2.72
N PHE A 238 -21.44 8.46 -1.79
CA PHE A 238 -21.04 7.99 -0.47
C PHE A 238 -20.69 6.51 -0.51
N ASP A 239 -19.59 6.17 0.18
CA ASP A 239 -19.17 4.79 0.34
C ASP A 239 -20.10 4.00 1.27
N LYS A 240 -20.32 2.71 0.96
CA LYS A 240 -21.29 1.85 1.66
C LYS A 240 -20.67 0.52 2.12
N SER A 241 -21.08 0.05 3.29
CA SER A 241 -20.86 -1.33 3.72
C SER A 241 -22.05 -2.21 3.33
N PHE A 242 -21.80 -3.52 3.26
CA PHE A 242 -22.79 -4.54 2.90
C PHE A 242 -22.75 -5.67 3.94
N SER A 243 -23.91 -6.19 4.35
CA SER A 243 -24.05 -7.31 5.30
C SER A 243 -23.39 -8.60 4.81
N GLU A 244 -23.40 -8.75 3.49
CA GLU A 244 -22.83 -9.83 2.71
C GLU A 244 -21.33 -9.95 2.94
N ARG A 245 -20.63 -8.85 3.24
CA ARG A 245 -19.19 -8.84 3.44
C ARG A 245 -18.80 -8.40 4.85
N ARG A 246 -18.36 -9.37 5.65
CA ARG A 246 -17.94 -9.16 7.05
C ARG A 246 -16.62 -9.88 7.34
N MET A 247 -15.81 -9.25 8.18
CA MET A 247 -14.56 -9.82 8.66
C MET A 247 -14.47 -9.68 10.17
N PHE A 248 -14.05 -10.73 10.86
CA PHE A 248 -13.88 -10.71 12.31
C PHE A 248 -12.64 -11.49 12.73
N GLY A 249 -12.12 -11.18 13.92
CA GLY A 249 -10.95 -11.86 14.45
C GLY A 249 -10.14 -11.00 15.41
N ALA A 250 -8.84 -11.27 15.48
CA ALA A 250 -7.95 -10.61 16.44
C ALA A 250 -6.56 -10.32 15.85
N TYR A 251 -6.00 -9.19 16.30
CA TYR A 251 -4.59 -8.85 16.16
C TYR A 251 -3.95 -8.83 17.54
N ILE A 252 -2.88 -9.60 17.74
CA ILE A 252 -2.23 -9.79 19.03
C ILE A 252 -0.75 -9.44 18.91
N THR A 253 -0.21 -8.71 19.88
CA THR A 253 1.19 -8.29 19.90
C THR A 253 1.83 -8.61 21.26
N SER A 254 3.03 -9.18 21.22
CA SER A 254 3.83 -9.47 22.42
C SER A 254 4.26 -8.19 23.15
N PRO A 255 4.57 -8.26 24.46
CA PRO A 255 5.00 -7.09 25.24
C PRO A 255 6.22 -6.36 24.65
N ASP A 256 7.17 -7.11 24.10
CA ASP A 256 8.38 -6.60 23.43
C ASP A 256 8.17 -6.26 21.94
N ASN A 257 6.95 -6.42 21.43
CA ASN A 257 6.54 -6.13 20.05
C ASN A 257 7.33 -6.90 18.97
N ASN A 258 8.01 -7.99 19.35
CA ASN A 258 8.73 -8.84 18.41
C ASN A 258 7.82 -9.84 17.69
N LEU A 259 6.75 -10.30 18.33
CA LEU A 259 5.82 -11.30 17.84
C LEU A 259 4.44 -10.66 17.65
N LYS A 260 3.91 -10.85 16.45
CA LYS A 260 2.58 -10.39 16.05
C LYS A 260 1.81 -11.57 15.49
N LEU A 261 0.58 -11.76 15.97
CA LEU A 261 -0.33 -12.78 15.48
C LEU A 261 -1.56 -12.09 14.89
N GLN A 262 -2.02 -12.54 13.74
CA GLN A 262 -3.27 -12.10 13.13
C GLN A 262 -4.11 -13.34 12.81
N SER A 263 -5.36 -13.36 13.27
CA SER A 263 -6.30 -14.45 13.00
C SER A 263 -7.61 -13.82 12.56
N TYR A 264 -8.04 -14.07 11.33
CA TYR A 264 -9.21 -13.44 10.71
C TYR A 264 -10.08 -14.47 10.00
N TRP A 265 -11.40 -14.31 10.13
CA TRP A 265 -12.40 -14.91 9.27
C TRP A 265 -12.99 -13.83 8.37
N LEU A 266 -12.91 -14.02 7.05
CA LEU A 266 -13.68 -13.28 6.06
C LEU A 266 -14.88 -14.13 5.66
N LYS A 267 -16.08 -13.54 5.73
CA LYS A 267 -17.31 -14.10 5.18
C LYS A 267 -17.83 -13.14 4.12
N GLU A 268 -17.98 -13.66 2.91
CA GLU A 268 -18.59 -13.00 1.78
C GLU A 268 -19.67 -13.89 1.21
N ASP A 269 -20.87 -13.32 1.10
CA ASP A 269 -21.99 -13.89 0.39
C ASP A 269 -22.18 -13.10 -0.92
N ASP A 270 -22.54 -13.76 -2.02
CA ASP A 270 -22.88 -13.07 -3.27
C ASP A 270 -24.31 -12.51 -3.21
N GLY A 271 -24.52 -11.30 -3.75
CA GLY A 271 -25.81 -10.60 -3.61
C GLY A 271 -26.14 -9.65 -4.76
N GLN A 272 -27.41 -9.26 -4.88
CA GLN A 272 -27.89 -8.41 -5.98
C GLN A 272 -27.16 -7.06 -6.07
N GLU A 273 -26.81 -6.47 -4.93
CA GLU A 273 -26.14 -5.16 -4.86
C GLU A 273 -24.61 -5.26 -4.80
N LEU A 274 -24.06 -6.45 -4.56
CA LEU A 274 -22.63 -6.67 -4.41
C LEU A 274 -22.23 -8.04 -4.97
N ALA A 275 -21.71 -8.02 -6.20
CA ALA A 275 -21.08 -9.20 -6.79
C ALA A 275 -19.75 -9.53 -6.07
N THR A 276 -19.65 -10.71 -5.47
CA THR A 276 -18.44 -11.19 -4.79
C THR A 276 -17.98 -12.54 -5.34
N THR A 277 -16.81 -13.00 -4.90
CA THR A 277 -16.34 -14.37 -5.17
C THR A 277 -16.75 -15.33 -4.05
N ASN A 278 -17.78 -15.00 -3.27
CA ASN A 278 -18.36 -15.85 -2.21
C ASN A 278 -17.31 -16.43 -1.23
N ARG A 279 -16.38 -15.58 -0.77
CA ARG A 279 -15.23 -15.98 0.06
C ARG A 279 -15.63 -16.30 1.50
N ASP A 280 -15.41 -17.54 1.92
CA ASP A 280 -15.41 -17.96 3.32
C ASP A 280 -13.99 -18.39 3.71
N LEU A 281 -13.18 -17.45 4.20
CA LEU A 281 -11.75 -17.68 4.42
C LEU A 281 -11.38 -17.54 5.89
N TYR A 282 -10.67 -18.53 6.41
CA TYR A 282 -9.88 -18.40 7.62
C TYR A 282 -8.41 -18.09 7.27
N THR A 283 -7.86 -17.05 7.89
CA THR A 283 -6.47 -16.62 7.70
C THR A 283 -5.75 -16.56 9.05
N LEU A 284 -4.57 -17.19 9.14
CA LEU A 284 -3.68 -17.11 10.30
C LEU A 284 -2.31 -16.61 9.88
N SER A 285 -1.78 -15.62 10.59
CA SER A 285 -0.45 -15.05 10.36
C SER A 285 0.38 -14.99 11.65
N ILE A 286 1.66 -15.31 11.51
CA ILE A 286 2.69 -15.21 12.55
C ILE A 286 3.83 -14.36 11.98
N ASP A 287 4.07 -13.18 12.54
CA ASP A 287 5.17 -12.26 12.20
C ASP A 287 6.11 -12.12 13.39
N TYR A 288 7.37 -12.54 13.20
CA TYR A 288 8.42 -12.44 14.21
C TYR A 288 9.59 -11.58 13.72
N THR A 289 9.98 -10.59 14.51
CA THR A 289 11.10 -9.68 14.23
C THR A 289 12.11 -9.71 15.38
N LYS A 290 13.38 -9.98 15.09
CA LYS A 290 14.45 -9.97 16.10
C LYS A 290 15.57 -9.02 15.72
N ALA A 291 15.96 -8.17 16.67
CA ALA A 291 17.22 -7.43 16.60
C ALA A 291 18.33 -8.30 17.22
N PHE A 292 19.52 -8.24 16.61
CA PHE A 292 20.72 -8.94 17.05
C PHE A 292 21.83 -7.92 17.33
N GLU A 293 22.97 -8.40 17.82
CA GLU A 293 24.14 -7.57 18.03
C GLU A 293 24.66 -6.93 16.73
N ASN A 294 25.49 -5.90 16.87
CA ASN A 294 26.17 -5.23 15.75
C ASN A 294 25.22 -4.68 14.66
N GLY A 295 24.00 -4.30 15.06
CA GLY A 295 23.02 -3.64 14.19
C GLY A 295 22.30 -4.57 13.20
N TRP A 296 22.41 -5.89 13.36
CA TRP A 296 21.67 -6.86 12.57
C TRP A 296 20.21 -6.96 13.03
N LYS A 297 19.31 -7.22 12.08
CA LYS A 297 17.88 -7.41 12.33
C LYS A 297 17.29 -8.37 11.32
N GLY A 298 16.55 -9.36 11.80
CA GLY A 298 15.85 -10.34 10.99
C GLY A 298 14.34 -10.26 11.19
N ASN A 299 13.60 -10.69 10.17
CA ASN A 299 12.15 -10.86 10.23
C ASN A 299 11.73 -12.07 9.41
N VAL A 300 10.70 -12.77 9.90
CA VAL A 300 9.97 -13.79 9.17
C VAL A 300 8.49 -13.59 9.43
N GLU A 301 7.68 -13.70 8.38
CA GLU A 301 6.22 -13.73 8.46
C GLU A 301 5.70 -14.90 7.66
N LEU A 302 4.85 -15.70 8.30
CA LEU A 302 4.14 -16.82 7.70
C LEU A 302 2.65 -16.52 7.74
N VAL A 303 1.94 -16.83 6.66
CA VAL A 303 0.49 -16.73 6.57
C VAL A 303 -0.06 -17.99 5.91
N GLY A 304 -1.10 -18.57 6.49
CA GLY A 304 -1.88 -19.66 5.89
C GLY A 304 -3.35 -19.27 5.75
N GLN A 305 -3.98 -19.72 4.67
CA GLN A 305 -5.38 -19.50 4.36
C GLN A 305 -6.07 -20.80 3.95
N THR A 306 -7.26 -21.01 4.50
CA THR A 306 -8.13 -22.16 4.17
C THR A 306 -9.58 -21.70 4.14
N GLY A 307 -10.43 -22.44 3.43
CA GLY A 307 -11.86 -22.17 3.39
C GLY A 307 -12.43 -22.44 2.00
N THR A 308 -13.41 -21.66 1.58
CA THR A 308 -14.00 -21.77 0.24
C THR A 308 -14.10 -20.42 -0.47
N ALA A 309 -14.08 -20.44 -1.80
CA ALA A 309 -14.34 -19.28 -2.65
C ALA A 309 -14.73 -19.75 -4.05
N ARG A 310 -15.24 -18.83 -4.87
CA ARG A 310 -15.44 -19.01 -6.30
C ARG A 310 -14.29 -18.38 -7.09
N GLU A 311 -14.08 -18.81 -8.33
CA GLU A 311 -13.02 -18.28 -9.19
C GLU A 311 -13.27 -16.83 -9.59
N THR A 312 -14.55 -16.52 -9.84
CA THR A 312 -14.98 -15.24 -10.36
C THR A 312 -16.22 -14.76 -9.60
N ASN A 313 -16.55 -13.49 -9.80
CA ASN A 313 -17.80 -12.89 -9.33
C ASN A 313 -18.85 -12.82 -10.45
N ALA A 314 -18.72 -13.69 -11.46
CA ALA A 314 -19.70 -13.79 -12.53
C ALA A 314 -20.97 -14.46 -12.02
N VAL A 315 -22.13 -14.00 -12.49
CA VAL A 315 -23.45 -14.49 -12.04
C VAL A 315 -23.63 -15.99 -12.26
N ASN A 316 -22.97 -16.55 -13.27
CA ASN A 316 -23.03 -17.98 -13.60
C ASN A 316 -21.94 -18.82 -12.91
N ASP A 317 -21.04 -18.20 -12.14
CA ASP A 317 -20.08 -18.91 -11.31
C ASP A 317 -20.70 -19.17 -9.94
N SER A 318 -21.16 -20.41 -9.75
CA SER A 318 -21.80 -20.88 -8.53
C SER A 318 -21.03 -22.02 -7.85
N LEU A 319 -19.82 -22.32 -8.33
CA LEU A 319 -19.02 -23.44 -7.83
C LEU A 319 -18.08 -22.96 -6.73
N ASP A 320 -18.41 -23.30 -5.49
CA ASP A 320 -17.50 -23.07 -4.38
C ASP A 320 -16.36 -24.11 -4.42
N LYS A 321 -15.11 -23.62 -4.38
CA LYS A 321 -13.87 -24.40 -4.42
C LYS A 321 -13.10 -24.30 -3.11
N ASP A 322 -12.30 -25.31 -2.82
CA ASP A 322 -11.42 -25.33 -1.64
C ASP A 322 -10.28 -24.32 -1.78
N VAL A 323 -10.16 -23.38 -0.85
CA VAL A 323 -9.00 -22.48 -0.79
C VAL A 323 -7.88 -23.13 0.03
N ARG A 324 -6.67 -23.18 -0.54
CA ARG A 324 -5.45 -23.66 0.13
C ARG A 324 -4.27 -22.78 -0.26
N ALA A 325 -4.10 -21.68 0.47
CA ALA A 325 -3.10 -20.68 0.10
C ALA A 325 -2.17 -20.32 1.27
N TYR A 326 -1.00 -19.82 0.94
CA TYR A 326 0.00 -19.43 1.91
C TYR A 326 0.93 -18.34 1.39
N MET A 327 1.55 -17.65 2.34
CA MET A 327 2.58 -16.67 2.09
C MET A 327 3.71 -16.84 3.10
N LEU A 328 4.94 -16.73 2.62
CA LEU A 328 6.14 -16.54 3.42
C LEU A 328 6.84 -15.26 2.98
N PHE A 329 7.16 -14.39 3.93
CA PHE A 329 8.07 -13.27 3.75
C PHE A 329 9.20 -13.36 4.76
N GLY A 330 10.40 -12.95 4.34
CA GLY A 330 11.50 -12.79 5.29
C GLY A 330 12.51 -11.75 4.84
N TYR A 331 13.23 -11.18 5.81
CA TYR A 331 14.42 -10.40 5.53
C TYR A 331 15.50 -10.60 6.59
N LEU A 332 16.74 -10.41 6.17
CA LEU A 332 17.88 -10.18 7.04
C LEU A 332 18.52 -8.86 6.62
N GLY A 333 18.74 -7.97 7.59
CA GLY A 333 19.31 -6.65 7.31
C GLY A 333 20.26 -6.16 8.39
N LYS A 334 21.05 -5.16 8.01
CA LYS A 334 22.09 -4.57 8.82
C LYS A 334 21.99 -3.05 8.79
N LYS A 335 22.15 -2.45 9.95
CA LYS A 335 22.45 -1.03 10.10
C LYS A 335 23.91 -0.79 9.70
N VAL A 336 24.15 -0.36 8.46
CA VAL A 336 25.51 -0.13 7.93
C VAL A 336 26.09 1.23 8.33
N SER A 337 25.24 2.16 8.76
CA SER A 337 25.62 3.43 9.39
C SER A 337 24.54 3.88 10.37
N ALA A 338 24.77 4.95 11.13
CA ALA A 338 23.78 5.52 12.06
C ALA A 338 22.39 5.75 11.41
N ASN A 339 22.39 6.03 10.11
CA ASN A 339 21.24 6.52 9.35
C ASN A 339 20.82 5.62 8.19
N THR A 340 21.51 4.49 7.97
CA THR A 340 21.26 3.61 6.81
C THR A 340 21.04 2.17 7.24
N PHE A 341 19.92 1.60 6.80
CA PHE A 341 19.59 0.19 6.98
C PHE A 341 19.45 -0.49 5.62
N VAL A 342 20.19 -1.57 5.42
CA VAL A 342 20.16 -2.38 4.19
C VAL A 342 19.66 -3.77 4.54
N ARG A 343 18.79 -4.35 3.72
CA ARG A 343 18.29 -5.71 3.91
C ARG A 343 18.22 -6.48 2.61
N ALA A 344 18.48 -7.79 2.69
CA ALA A 344 18.04 -8.76 1.71
C ALA A 344 16.68 -9.29 2.13
N GLU A 345 15.74 -9.35 1.18
CA GLU A 345 14.35 -9.75 1.42
C GLU A 345 13.91 -10.79 0.39
N PHE A 346 13.01 -11.68 0.78
CA PHE A 346 12.40 -12.65 -0.13
C PHE A 346 10.91 -12.81 0.18
N ASP A 347 10.16 -13.18 -0.85
CA ASP A 347 8.74 -13.46 -0.80
C ASP A 347 8.49 -14.81 -1.50
N TYR A 348 7.66 -15.67 -0.92
CA TYR A 348 7.17 -16.89 -1.55
C TYR A 348 5.67 -16.98 -1.28
N ILE A 349 4.86 -16.70 -2.29
CA ILE A 349 3.41 -16.54 -2.19
C ILE A 349 2.75 -17.53 -3.13
N SER A 350 1.89 -18.38 -2.58
CA SER A 350 1.20 -19.42 -3.33
C SER A 350 0.42 -18.83 -4.52
N GLY A 351 0.41 -19.60 -5.59
CA GLY A 351 -0.25 -19.26 -6.83
C GLY A 351 -1.00 -20.42 -7.40
N ASP A 352 -1.90 -20.08 -8.31
CA ASP A 352 -2.69 -21.02 -9.08
C ASP A 352 -2.35 -20.91 -10.57
N ASN A 353 -2.35 -22.04 -11.27
CA ASN A 353 -2.20 -22.11 -12.72
C ASN A 353 -3.28 -22.96 -13.40
N ASN A 354 -4.30 -23.43 -12.66
CA ASN A 354 -5.39 -24.26 -13.16
C ASN A 354 -6.74 -23.89 -12.53
N ALA A 355 -7.40 -22.88 -13.09
CA ALA A 355 -8.74 -22.46 -12.64
C ALA A 355 -9.87 -23.48 -12.94
N SER A 356 -9.57 -24.67 -13.45
CA SER A 356 -10.57 -25.71 -13.76
C SER A 356 -10.63 -26.84 -12.73
N ASP A 357 -9.68 -26.93 -11.80
CA ASP A 357 -9.79 -27.89 -10.69
C ASP A 357 -10.62 -27.34 -9.53
N ASP A 358 -10.85 -28.17 -8.52
CA ASP A 358 -11.70 -27.85 -7.36
C ASP A 358 -10.96 -27.06 -6.26
N THR A 359 -9.77 -26.53 -6.56
CA THR A 359 -8.94 -25.81 -5.59
C THR A 359 -8.58 -24.41 -6.06
N ILE A 360 -8.44 -23.49 -5.11
CA ILE A 360 -7.87 -22.16 -5.32
C ILE A 360 -6.63 -22.03 -4.45
N GLU A 361 -5.47 -21.93 -5.08
CA GLU A 361 -4.18 -21.79 -4.38
C GLU A 361 -3.62 -20.37 -4.41
N ASN A 362 -4.29 -19.46 -5.12
CA ASN A 362 -3.94 -18.03 -5.11
C ASN A 362 -4.14 -17.43 -3.71
N PHE A 363 -3.08 -16.87 -3.15
CA PHE A 363 -3.15 -16.14 -1.89
C PHE A 363 -4.05 -14.91 -1.99
N ASP A 364 -4.93 -14.75 -1.01
CA ASP A 364 -5.80 -13.59 -0.87
C ASP A 364 -5.21 -12.62 0.17
N SER A 365 -4.84 -11.42 -0.26
CA SER A 365 -4.26 -10.42 0.65
C SER A 365 -5.28 -9.78 1.62
N LEU A 366 -6.54 -10.22 1.59
CA LEU A 366 -7.68 -9.61 2.24
C LEU A 366 -7.75 -8.12 1.88
N PHE A 367 -7.40 -7.25 2.83
CA PHE A 367 -7.38 -5.80 2.65
C PHE A 367 -5.98 -5.20 2.92
N GLY A 368 -4.94 -6.01 2.78
CA GLY A 368 -3.55 -5.61 2.94
C GLY A 368 -3.01 -4.77 1.79
N VAL A 369 -2.07 -3.88 2.08
CA VAL A 369 -1.47 -2.99 1.08
C VAL A 369 -0.15 -3.54 0.56
N ARG A 370 0.18 -3.26 -0.71
CA ARG A 370 1.36 -3.83 -1.40
C ARG A 370 2.52 -2.87 -1.66
N ARG A 371 2.35 -1.58 -1.35
CA ARG A 371 3.30 -0.52 -1.71
C ARG A 371 4.74 -0.75 -1.25
N PHE A 372 4.90 -1.25 -0.03
CA PHE A 372 6.20 -1.42 0.59
C PHE A 372 6.87 -2.75 0.22
N ASP A 373 6.11 -3.71 -0.31
CA ASP A 373 6.66 -4.97 -0.80
C ASP A 373 7.07 -4.80 -2.27
N PHE A 374 6.13 -4.43 -3.14
CA PHE A 374 6.30 -4.56 -4.60
C PHE A 374 6.39 -3.25 -5.37
N GLY A 375 6.37 -2.10 -4.71
CA GLY A 375 6.51 -0.79 -5.35
C GLY A 375 5.19 0.00 -5.48
N PRO A 376 5.18 1.12 -6.22
CA PRO A 376 4.04 2.03 -6.34
C PRO A 376 2.71 1.36 -6.75
N THR A 377 1.57 1.83 -6.24
CA THR A 377 0.29 1.08 -6.38
C THR A 377 -0.82 1.80 -7.13
N ASP A 378 -0.64 3.07 -7.51
CA ASP A 378 -1.56 3.78 -8.39
C ASP A 378 -1.24 3.43 -9.84
N VAL A 379 -0.86 4.41 -10.67
CA VAL A 379 -0.62 4.24 -12.10
C VAL A 379 0.29 3.03 -12.38
N TYR A 380 1.38 2.86 -11.60
CA TYR A 380 2.32 1.73 -11.75
C TYR A 380 1.67 0.35 -11.58
N GLN A 381 0.65 0.22 -10.74
CA GLN A 381 -0.01 -1.06 -10.43
C GLN A 381 0.96 -2.20 -10.05
N ALA A 382 1.83 -2.01 -9.05
CA ALA A 382 2.77 -3.03 -8.59
C ALA A 382 2.21 -4.46 -8.52
N MET A 383 3.06 -5.48 -8.72
CA MET A 383 2.65 -6.90 -8.75
C MET A 383 1.66 -7.27 -7.64
N PRO A 384 0.61 -8.05 -7.95
CA PRO A 384 -0.31 -8.54 -6.93
C PRO A 384 0.42 -9.48 -5.97
N ARG A 385 -0.04 -9.52 -4.71
CA ARG A 385 0.48 -10.45 -3.70
C ARG A 385 -0.18 -11.82 -3.86
N ARG A 386 0.03 -12.45 -5.01
CA ARG A 386 -0.42 -13.81 -5.33
C ARG A 386 0.42 -14.36 -6.45
N ASN A 387 0.62 -15.68 -6.47
CA ASN A 387 1.40 -16.36 -7.50
C ASN A 387 2.77 -15.71 -7.76
N LEU A 388 3.53 -15.45 -6.70
CA LEU A 388 4.74 -14.64 -6.78
C LEU A 388 5.86 -15.18 -5.88
N LYS A 389 7.05 -15.32 -6.45
CA LYS A 389 8.32 -15.50 -5.73
C LYS A 389 9.19 -14.27 -6.00
N THR A 390 9.85 -13.73 -4.97
CA THR A 390 10.82 -12.65 -5.18
C THR A 390 12.06 -12.82 -4.32
N VAL A 391 13.18 -12.31 -4.82
CA VAL A 391 14.41 -12.07 -4.06
C VAL A 391 14.85 -10.64 -4.32
N GLY A 392 15.22 -9.91 -3.27
CA GLY A 392 15.50 -8.49 -3.40
C GLY A 392 16.45 -7.92 -2.36
N LEU A 393 16.86 -6.69 -2.64
CA LEU A 393 17.66 -5.85 -1.75
C LEU A 393 16.91 -4.53 -1.53
N ARG A 394 16.94 -4.00 -0.31
CA ARG A 394 16.35 -2.72 0.01
C ARG A 394 17.24 -1.92 0.94
N SER A 395 17.43 -0.64 0.63
CA SER A 395 18.09 0.34 1.48
C SER A 395 17.14 1.45 1.86
N ILE A 396 17.10 1.79 3.14
CA ILE A 396 16.43 2.97 3.67
C ILE A 396 17.49 3.82 4.36
N SER A 397 17.67 5.04 3.86
CA SER A 397 18.65 6.00 4.39
C SER A 397 17.96 7.29 4.82
N LYS A 398 18.37 7.82 5.98
CA LYS A 398 17.94 9.14 6.49
C LYS A 398 19.15 10.02 6.78
N PRO A 399 19.86 10.54 5.75
CA PRO A 399 21.11 11.27 5.95
C PRO A 399 20.99 12.46 6.92
N SER A 400 19.82 13.10 6.96
CA SER A 400 19.40 14.10 7.95
C SER A 400 17.92 13.90 8.31
N SER A 401 17.40 14.70 9.26
CA SER A 401 15.97 14.72 9.60
C SER A 401 15.07 15.14 8.43
N ALA A 402 15.61 15.90 7.48
CA ALA A 402 14.87 16.42 6.33
C ALA A 402 14.81 15.42 5.17
N HIS A 403 15.78 14.52 5.03
CA HIS A 403 15.90 13.65 3.86
C HIS A 403 15.61 12.18 4.17
N HIS A 404 14.81 11.55 3.33
CA HIS A 404 14.55 10.11 3.36
C HIS A 404 14.70 9.51 1.97
N VAL A 405 15.67 8.60 1.82
CA VAL A 405 15.96 7.90 0.57
C VAL A 405 15.59 6.42 0.71
N LEU A 406 14.92 5.88 -0.30
CA LEU A 406 14.66 4.45 -0.48
C LEU A 406 15.27 4.02 -1.80
N LEU A 407 16.02 2.92 -1.77
CA LEU A 407 16.46 2.19 -2.95
C LEU A 407 15.99 0.74 -2.81
N GLY A 408 15.48 0.16 -3.88
CA GLY A 408 14.98 -1.21 -3.91
C GLY A 408 15.36 -1.90 -5.21
N TYR A 409 15.67 -3.18 -5.11
CA TYR A 409 15.82 -4.10 -6.22
C TYR A 409 15.05 -5.37 -5.90
N LYS A 410 14.31 -5.93 -6.87
CA LYS A 410 13.70 -7.26 -6.79
C LYS A 410 13.84 -7.98 -8.12
N ALA A 411 14.20 -9.26 -8.08
CA ALA A 411 13.92 -10.20 -9.15
C ALA A 411 12.61 -10.94 -8.82
N LEU A 412 11.77 -11.15 -9.83
CA LEU A 412 10.40 -11.63 -9.67
C LEU A 412 10.15 -12.85 -10.56
N TRP A 413 9.45 -13.85 -10.03
CA TRP A 413 9.00 -15.05 -10.74
C TRP A 413 7.55 -15.38 -10.38
N TYR A 414 6.84 -16.04 -11.28
CA TYR A 414 5.60 -16.73 -10.95
C TYR A 414 5.89 -17.88 -9.97
N GLN A 415 5.00 -18.09 -9.01
CA GLN A 415 5.12 -19.24 -8.12
C GLN A 415 4.73 -20.53 -8.86
N LYS A 416 3.64 -20.48 -9.61
CA LYS A 416 3.20 -21.46 -10.60
C LYS A 416 2.96 -20.75 -11.93
N ALA A 417 3.84 -21.01 -12.90
CA ALA A 417 3.59 -20.63 -14.28
C ALA A 417 2.73 -21.71 -14.97
N PRO A 418 1.88 -21.34 -15.94
CA PRO A 418 1.23 -22.30 -16.83
C PRO A 418 2.25 -23.07 -17.69
N VAL A 419 1.82 -24.19 -18.26
CA VAL A 419 2.67 -24.99 -19.18
C VAL A 419 3.10 -24.12 -20.37
N ASN A 420 4.37 -24.24 -20.77
CA ASN A 420 4.99 -23.46 -21.86
C ASN A 420 5.04 -21.94 -21.62
N VAL A 421 4.91 -21.50 -20.37
CA VAL A 421 5.12 -20.10 -19.97
C VAL A 421 6.36 -20.06 -19.09
N ASP A 422 7.30 -19.19 -19.42
CA ASP A 422 8.46 -18.94 -18.57
C ASP A 422 8.01 -18.31 -17.24
N ASP A 423 8.62 -18.71 -16.13
CA ASP A 423 8.22 -18.21 -14.82
C ASP A 423 8.90 -16.89 -14.45
N PHE A 424 9.95 -16.46 -15.15
CA PHE A 424 10.69 -15.25 -14.83
C PHE A 424 9.98 -13.98 -15.32
N ILE A 425 9.41 -13.25 -14.37
CA ILE A 425 8.67 -12.00 -14.59
C ILE A 425 9.64 -10.86 -14.91
N GLY A 426 10.82 -10.81 -14.28
CA GLY A 426 11.83 -9.80 -14.58
C GLY A 426 12.52 -9.19 -13.37
N HIS A 427 13.17 -8.05 -13.60
CA HIS A 427 13.88 -7.29 -12.57
C HIS A 427 13.23 -5.91 -12.37
N GLN A 428 12.99 -5.53 -11.12
CA GLN A 428 12.46 -4.22 -10.76
C GLN A 428 13.47 -3.43 -9.93
N LEU A 429 13.72 -2.17 -10.34
CA LEU A 429 14.40 -1.16 -9.54
C LEU A 429 13.40 -0.14 -9.02
N GLU A 430 13.52 0.28 -7.77
CA GLU A 430 12.72 1.36 -7.17
C GLU A 430 13.66 2.38 -6.52
N ALA A 431 13.42 3.67 -6.76
CA ALA A 431 14.08 4.75 -6.04
C ALA A 431 13.03 5.77 -5.55
N ARG A 432 13.25 6.31 -4.36
CA ARG A 432 12.43 7.42 -3.84
C ARG A 432 13.25 8.32 -2.94
N TRP A 433 13.16 9.61 -3.19
CA TRP A 433 13.63 10.65 -2.29
C TRP A 433 12.43 11.45 -1.76
N ARG A 434 12.40 11.64 -0.44
CA ARG A 434 11.49 12.58 0.23
C ARG A 434 12.31 13.64 0.94
N TYR A 435 11.85 14.87 0.83
CA TYR A 435 12.48 16.04 1.42
C TYR A 435 11.44 16.86 2.18
N ASN A 436 11.59 16.94 3.50
CA ASN A 436 10.83 17.86 4.33
C ASN A 436 11.51 19.23 4.23
N VAL A 437 10.99 20.09 3.35
CA VAL A 437 11.50 21.44 3.13
C VAL A 437 11.27 22.29 4.38
N GLN A 438 10.10 22.09 4.99
CA GLN A 438 9.67 22.67 6.27
C GLN A 438 8.94 21.58 7.07
N PRO A 439 8.66 21.76 8.37
CA PRO A 439 7.90 20.80 9.16
C PRO A 439 6.54 20.43 8.56
N ASN A 440 5.88 21.41 7.92
CA ASN A 440 4.58 21.28 7.27
C ASN A 440 4.64 21.00 5.76
N LEU A 441 5.79 21.15 5.10
CA LEU A 441 5.92 20.99 3.64
C LEU A 441 6.90 19.88 3.28
N ARG A 442 6.39 18.85 2.62
CA ARG A 442 7.17 17.72 2.12
C ARG A 442 7.07 17.57 0.62
N LEU A 443 8.22 17.50 -0.04
CA LEU A 443 8.37 17.11 -1.43
C LEU A 443 8.77 15.63 -1.54
N ALA A 444 8.39 15.00 -2.64
CA ALA A 444 8.77 13.63 -2.97
C ALA A 444 8.98 13.47 -4.47
N ILE A 445 10.04 12.77 -4.85
CA ILE A 445 10.27 12.27 -6.19
C ILE A 445 10.63 10.80 -6.10
N GLY A 446 10.20 10.01 -7.05
CA GLY A 446 10.61 8.62 -7.13
C GLY A 446 10.08 7.94 -8.36
N GLY A 447 10.39 6.67 -8.48
CA GLY A 447 10.02 5.90 -9.66
C GLY A 447 10.35 4.43 -9.50
N ALA A 448 9.92 3.66 -10.49
CA ALA A 448 10.26 2.26 -10.63
C ALA A 448 10.54 1.96 -12.10
N TYR A 449 11.47 1.06 -12.34
CA TYR A 449 11.75 0.54 -13.68
C TYR A 449 11.69 -0.98 -13.64
N LEU A 450 10.85 -1.57 -14.49
CA LEU A 450 10.67 -3.02 -14.62
C LEU A 450 11.27 -3.49 -15.94
N PHE A 451 12.41 -4.16 -15.85
CA PHE A 451 12.97 -4.95 -16.94
C PHE A 451 12.17 -6.24 -17.05
N LYS A 452 11.30 -6.34 -18.05
CA LYS A 452 10.41 -7.49 -18.21
C LYS A 452 11.18 -8.70 -18.73
N GLY A 453 10.94 -9.85 -18.10
CA GLY A 453 11.46 -11.14 -18.51
C GLY A 453 10.48 -11.89 -19.42
N GLN A 454 10.81 -13.14 -19.75
CA GLN A 454 10.04 -13.97 -20.67
C GLN A 454 8.65 -14.35 -20.12
N GLY A 455 8.44 -14.29 -18.80
CA GLY A 455 7.12 -14.52 -18.20
C GLY A 455 6.04 -13.52 -18.65
N PHE A 456 6.42 -12.36 -19.19
CA PHE A 456 5.50 -11.40 -19.79
C PHE A 456 5.21 -11.64 -21.28
N GLU A 457 5.97 -12.51 -21.96
CA GLU A 457 5.83 -12.72 -23.40
C GLU A 457 4.49 -13.34 -23.80
N ARG A 458 3.88 -14.17 -22.94
CA ARG A 458 2.55 -14.76 -23.21
C ARG A 458 1.48 -13.68 -23.42
N GLY A 459 1.58 -12.57 -22.70
CA GLY A 459 0.65 -11.46 -22.86
C GLY A 459 1.08 -10.46 -23.95
N ASP A 460 2.19 -10.73 -24.63
CA ASP A 460 2.83 -9.85 -25.61
C ASP A 460 3.13 -8.47 -25.00
N TYR A 461 3.66 -8.48 -23.77
CA TYR A 461 4.03 -7.31 -22.97
C TYR A 461 5.56 -7.13 -22.94
N ARG A 462 6.22 -7.13 -24.10
CA ARG A 462 7.68 -7.26 -24.17
C ARG A 462 8.44 -6.02 -23.68
N ASP A 463 7.83 -4.84 -23.79
CA ASP A 463 8.52 -3.60 -23.48
C ASP A 463 8.58 -3.31 -21.98
N ASN A 464 9.76 -2.90 -21.54
CA ASN A 464 10.03 -2.51 -20.16
C ASN A 464 9.13 -1.36 -19.72
N SER A 465 8.70 -1.39 -18.46
CA SER A 465 7.85 -0.35 -17.88
C SER A 465 8.70 0.66 -17.12
N ALA A 466 8.47 1.95 -17.36
CA ALA A 466 9.14 3.03 -16.65
C ALA A 466 8.11 3.92 -15.96
N PHE A 467 8.24 4.07 -14.64
CA PHE A 467 7.35 4.87 -13.82
C PHE A 467 8.09 5.95 -13.07
N LEU A 468 7.53 7.16 -13.08
CA LEU A 468 8.00 8.31 -12.35
C LEU A 468 6.84 8.96 -11.59
N PHE A 469 7.13 9.53 -10.43
CA PHE A 469 6.22 10.43 -9.76
C PHE A 469 6.94 11.60 -9.10
N THR A 470 6.25 12.72 -9.02
CA THR A 470 6.61 13.85 -8.16
C THR A 470 5.40 14.25 -7.33
N GLY A 471 5.59 14.66 -6.09
CA GLY A 471 4.48 15.15 -5.29
C GLY A 471 4.89 16.09 -4.18
N ALA A 472 3.95 16.94 -3.80
CA ALA A 472 4.05 17.83 -2.66
C ALA A 472 2.93 17.52 -1.67
N MET A 473 3.22 17.65 -0.38
CA MET A 473 2.24 17.53 0.68
C MET A 473 2.46 18.66 1.68
N TYR A 474 1.39 19.42 1.91
CA TYR A 474 1.30 20.42 2.94
C TYR A 474 0.41 19.89 4.08
N SER A 475 0.80 20.14 5.32
CA SER A 475 0.06 19.74 6.52
C SER A 475 -0.16 20.95 7.42
N PHE A 476 -1.34 21.07 8.04
CA PHE A 476 -1.71 22.22 8.85
C PHE A 476 -2.59 21.83 10.04
#